data_AF-A0A2V1HKJ6-F1
#
_entry.id   AF-A0A2V1HKJ6-F1
#
_cell.length_a   1.000
_cell.length_b   1.000
_cell.length_c   1.000
_cell.angle_alpha   90.00
_cell.angle_beta   90.00
_cell.angle_gamma   90.00
#
_symmetry.space_group_name_H-M   'P 1'
#
loop_
_entity.id
_entity.type
_entity.pdbx_description
1 polymer ?
#
loop_
_entity_poly.entity_id
_entity_poly.type
_entity_poly.pdbx_seq_one_letter_code
_entity_poly.pdbx_strand_id
1 'polypeptide(L)' 'MATVNRSAKSGRFVSSAAAARWPGKTTTERVGSGTRNSTTVHRSASTGQFVTESAAGRNRGGTISQRV' A
#
# COMPACT_ATOMS: atom_id res chain seq x y z
N MET A 1 5.03 16.95 0.45
CA MET A 1 4.72 15.53 0.76
C MET A 1 3.29 15.46 1.24
N ALA A 2 2.46 14.62 0.61
CA ALA A 2 1.08 14.35 1.02
C ALA A 2 0.99 12.95 1.62
N THR A 3 0.14 12.77 2.62
CA THR A 3 -0.17 11.46 3.21
C THR A 3 -1.48 10.96 2.61
N VAL A 4 -1.46 9.78 2.01
CA VAL A 4 -2.61 9.17 1.33
C VAL A 4 -2.86 7.77 1.87
N ASN A 5 -4.11 7.33 1.87
CA ASN A 5 -4.44 5.95 2.20
C ASN A 5 -4.72 5.18 0.91
N ARG A 6 -4.20 3.96 0.79
CA ARG A 6 -4.34 3.12 -0.41
C ARG A 6 -4.92 1.75 -0.03
N SER A 7 -5.84 1.25 -0.84
CA SER A 7 -6.41 -0.09 -0.70
C SER A 7 -5.46 -1.15 -1.27
N ALA A 8 -5.19 -2.21 -0.52
CA ALA A 8 -4.41 -3.36 -0.98
C ALA A 8 -5.07 -4.08 -2.15
N LYS A 9 -6.39 -4.28 -2.08
CA LYS A 9 -7.14 -5.02 -3.09
C LYS A 9 -7.16 -4.35 -4.46
N SER A 10 -7.21 -3.02 -4.49
CA SER A 10 -7.46 -2.26 -5.73
C SER A 10 -6.36 -1.28 -6.12
N GLY A 11 -5.40 -1.01 -5.23
CA GLY A 11 -4.39 0.04 -5.42
C GLY A 11 -4.95 1.47 -5.43
N ARG A 12 -6.26 1.64 -5.29
CA ARG A 12 -6.92 2.96 -5.31
C ARG A 12 -6.67 3.71 -4.01
N PHE A 13 -6.58 5.03 -4.10
CA PHE A 13 -6.61 5.88 -2.92
C PHE A 13 -8.00 5.85 -2.28
N VAL A 14 -8.03 5.79 -0.96
CA VAL A 14 -9.24 5.71 -0.14
C VAL A 14 -9.20 6.76 0.96
N SER A 15 -10.37 7.06 1.54
CA SER A 15 -10.47 8.01 2.66
C SER A 15 -9.84 7.46 3.93
N SER A 16 -9.52 8.36 4.87
CA SER A 16 -9.08 7.99 6.22
C SER A 16 -10.11 7.11 6.95
N ALA A 17 -11.40 7.39 6.77
CA ALA A 17 -12.47 6.57 7.34
C ALA A 17 -12.46 5.13 6.79
N ALA A 18 -12.20 4.96 5.49
CA ALA A 18 -12.07 3.62 4.91
C ALA A 18 -10.82 2.88 5.43
N ALA A 19 -9.73 3.61 5.68
CA ALA A 19 -8.53 3.04 6.27
C ALA A 19 -8.74 2.61 7.73
N ALA A 20 -9.43 3.44 8.52
CA ALA A 20 -9.82 3.11 9.89
C ALA A 20 -10.80 1.92 9.95
N ARG A 21 -11.70 1.79 8.97
CA ARG A 21 -12.65 0.67 8.89
C ARG A 21 -12.00 -0.64 8.48
N TRP A 22 -10.91 -0.59 7.71
CA TRP A 22 -10.23 -1.77 7.19
C TRP A 22 -8.71 -1.71 7.34
N PRO A 23 -8.19 -1.60 8.57
CA PRO A 23 -6.77 -1.34 8.82
C PRO A 23 -5.86 -2.41 8.19
N GLY A 24 -6.28 -3.68 8.17
CA GLY A 24 -5.51 -4.78 7.55
C GLY A 24 -5.62 -4.89 6.02
N LYS A 25 -6.37 -4.00 5.36
CA LYS A 25 -6.60 -3.99 3.89
C LYS A 25 -6.24 -2.66 3.25
N THR A 26 -5.75 -1.72 4.05
CA THR A 26 -5.34 -0.40 3.60
C THR A 26 -4.00 -0.04 4.19
N THR A 27 -3.32 0.92 3.59
CA THR A 27 -2.07 1.44 4.14
C THR A 27 -1.98 2.93 3.94
N THR A 28 -1.35 3.59 4.90
CA THR A 28 -1.01 5.00 4.84
C THR A 28 0.39 5.17 4.25
N GLU A 29 0.50 5.96 3.19
CA GLU A 29 1.72 6.17 2.42
C GLU A 29 1.99 7.67 2.26
N ARG A 30 3.27 8.05 2.15
CA ARG A 30 3.69 9.43 1.87
C ARG A 30 4.10 9.54 0.40
N VAL A 31 3.46 10.44 -0.34
CA VAL A 31 3.72 10.70 -1.76
C VAL A 31 4.19 12.14 -1.96
N GLY A 32 5.12 12.39 -2.89
CA GLY A 32 5.54 13.76 -3.22
C GLY A 32 6.81 13.82 -4.08
N SER A 33 7.22 15.04 -4.44
CA SER A 33 8.34 15.37 -5.34
C SER A 33 9.75 14.94 -4.90
N GLY A 34 9.87 14.10 -3.87
CA GLY A 34 11.14 13.57 -3.37
C GLY A 34 11.22 12.04 -3.28
N THR A 35 10.12 11.31 -3.50
CA THR A 35 10.17 9.85 -3.64
C THR A 35 10.49 9.54 -5.11
N ARG A 36 11.73 9.15 -5.38
CA ARG A 36 12.15 8.68 -6.70
C ARG A 36 11.46 7.34 -6.93
N ASN A 37 10.20 7.35 -7.38
CA ASN A 37 9.30 6.22 -7.62
C ASN A 37 9.82 5.23 -8.70
N SER A 38 11.10 4.87 -8.68
CA SER A 38 11.76 3.99 -9.63
C SER A 38 11.64 2.54 -9.19
N THR A 39 11.55 2.27 -7.89
CA THR A 39 11.60 0.90 -7.36
C THR A 39 10.22 0.43 -6.96
N THR A 40 9.72 -0.61 -7.64
CA THR A 40 8.49 -1.28 -7.23
C THR A 40 8.78 -2.17 -6.02
N VAL A 41 8.05 -1.95 -4.93
CA VAL A 41 8.10 -2.79 -3.73
C VAL A 41 6.69 -3.29 -3.40
N HIS A 42 6.62 -4.47 -2.79
CA HIS A 42 5.38 -5.04 -2.30
C HIS A 42 5.36 -5.01 -0.78
N ARG A 43 4.25 -4.57 -0.19
CA ARG A 43 4.11 -4.42 1.26
C ARG A 43 2.80 -5.03 1.74
N SER A 44 2.84 -5.81 2.81
CA SER A 44 1.65 -6.30 3.50
C SER A 44 0.87 -5.13 4.10
N ALA A 45 -0.43 -5.04 3.83
CA ALA A 45 -1.29 -4.00 4.37
C ALA A 45 -1.62 -4.21 5.85
N SER A 46 -1.53 -5.45 6.35
CA SER A 46 -1.80 -5.75 7.76
C SER A 46 -0.58 -5.58 8.66
N THR A 47 0.58 -6.05 8.22
CA THR A 47 1.81 -6.03 9.04
C THR A 47 2.74 -4.89 8.66
N GLY A 48 2.56 -4.32 7.47
CA GLY A 48 3.46 -3.29 6.97
C GLY A 48 4.84 -3.80 6.55
N GLN A 49 5.05 -5.11 6.52
CA GLN A 49 6.33 -5.69 6.11
C GLN A 49 6.45 -5.74 4.60
N PHE A 50 7.68 -5.61 4.09
CA PHE A 50 7.97 -5.90 2.70
C PHE A 50 7.81 -7.39 2.43
N VAL A 51 7.17 -7.71 1.32
CA VAL A 51 6.94 -9.08 0.88
C VAL A 51 7.44 -9.23 -0.55
N THR A 52 7.63 -10.47 -0.98
CA THR A 52 8.05 -10.76 -2.36
C THR A 52 6.88 -10.57 -3.33
N GLU A 53 7.19 -10.42 -4.62
CA GLU A 53 6.18 -10.37 -5.68
C GLU A 53 5.31 -11.64 -5.70
N SER A 54 5.91 -12.82 -5.45
CA SER A 54 5.17 -14.08 -5.34
C SER A 54 4.17 -14.07 -4.18
N ALA A 55 4.56 -13.53 -3.02
CA ALA A 55 3.65 -13.35 -1.88
C ALA A 55 2.54 -12.33 -2.20
N ALA A 56 2.87 -11.25 -2.90
CA ALA A 56 1.88 -10.27 -3.39
C ALA A 56 0.88 -10.91 -4.37
N GLY A 57 1.37 -11.77 -5.27
CA GLY A 57 0.56 -12.49 -6.24
C GLY A 57 -0.41 -13.48 -5.58
N ARG A 58 0.02 -14.14 -4.49
CA ARG A 58 -0.82 -15.05 -3.68
C ARG A 58 -1.83 -14.31 -2.79
N ASN A 59 -1.52 -13.08 -2.36
CA ASN A 59 -2.36 -12.29 -1.46
C ASN A 59 -2.66 -10.87 -2.02
N ARG A 60 -3.24 -10.80 -3.22
CA ARG A 60 -3.57 -9.53 -3.88
C ARG A 60 -4.52 -8.64 -3.07
N GLY A 61 -5.32 -9.23 -2.18
CA GLY A 61 -6.25 -8.49 -1.31
C GLY A 61 -5.63 -7.93 -0.04
N GLY A 62 -4.39 -8.32 0.29
CA GLY A 62 -3.70 -7.94 1.53
C GLY A 62 -2.30 -7.38 1.30
N THR A 63 -1.87 -7.25 0.05
CA THR A 63 -0.56 -6.71 -0.32
C THR A 63 -0.73 -5.51 -1.25
N ILE A 64 0.07 -4.47 -1.04
CA ILE A 64 0.12 -3.28 -1.86
C ILE A 64 1.39 -3.30 -2.68
N SER A 65 1.25 -3.06 -3.98
CA SER A 65 2.37 -2.70 -4.84
C SER A 65 2.48 -1.18 -4.89
N GLN A 66 3.63 -0.66 -4.47
CA GLN A 66 3.91 0.77 -4.50
C GLN A 66 5.27 1.00 -5.16
N ARG A 67 5.47 2.23 -5.61
CA ARG A 67 6.77 2.68 -6.11
C ARG A 67 7.32 3.65 -5.08
N VAL A 68 8.54 3.39 -4.62
CA VAL A 68 9.30 4.23 -3.67
C VAL A 68 10.49 4.86 -4.36
#